data_AF-A0A850YWJ3-F1
#
_entry.id   AF-A0A850YWJ3-F1
#
_cell.length_a   1.000
_cell.length_b   1.000
_cell.length_c   1.000
_cell.angle_alpha   90.00
_cell.angle_beta   90.00
_cell.angle_gamma   90.00
#
_symmetry.space_group_name_H-M   'P 1'
#
loop_
_entity.id
_entity.type
_entity.pdbx_description
1 polymer ?
#
loop_
_entity_poly.entity_id
_entity_poly.type
_entity_poly.pdbx_seq_one_letter_code
_entity_poly.pdbx_strand_id
1 'polypeptide(L)'
;FHALQARNVCIYQMVCSRDRNLQDPESLQTCLNVLTSLRLTMQVALPQENLCWLIYNGTIHIYTICRHLMVMGQSAKVLEYILWASICMESSIPLLSVHYLTWRATLYTAVCQCYFDCQAGIHGEIFARRGLIKIDELKQLEDISSSLERTETEKIFREATLKMSVMIFKRAVYESRRKSNSFRHESKVNPRKAVNLSWPRTTTERLLVEMFYTAAAQFLAILEALSDSSRNLLPPHPPVPDEIEIRDVTSELFSAGLEILSGNSLKKQELPLYIGENIFVIIAGEKGVSGDAAVKFVKLAFSYEEWDVFYSALEFVDNFLQTQDDPVWKKAEMELKLLTLVQPLVFPGKFERSFSISGDNSKGASILQGSGKTQTIRKESLKPEDPFHDLMILATTVFSCVSTSEQHVHPDKEILVDVVMCLWQKCKTELQQIQMSGSDCLEYIHKHQAYQWVHILWIMNEIIEKSSIADTNVMFSEITLCLAAILENVADS
;
A
#
# COMPACT_ATOMS: atom_id res chain seq x y z
N PHE A 1 -30.64 24.19 -7.34
CA PHE A 1 -29.80 23.15 -6.72
C PHE A 1 -28.77 22.56 -7.68
N HIS A 2 -29.17 22.00 -8.84
CA HIS A 2 -28.22 21.44 -9.83
C HIS A 2 -27.07 22.39 -10.22
N ALA A 3 -27.38 23.65 -10.58
CA ALA A 3 -26.37 24.64 -10.93
C ALA A 3 -25.37 24.93 -9.79
N LEU A 4 -25.79 24.82 -8.53
CA LEU A 4 -24.91 24.99 -7.37
C LEU A 4 -23.95 23.81 -7.24
N GLN A 5 -24.43 22.56 -7.40
CA GLN A 5 -23.56 21.38 -7.43
C GLN A 5 -22.55 21.46 -8.57
N ALA A 6 -23.00 21.82 -9.78
CA ALA A 6 -22.12 21.98 -10.94
C ALA A 6 -21.04 23.05 -10.70
N ARG A 7 -21.42 24.22 -10.17
CA ARG A 7 -20.47 25.27 -9.80
C ARG A 7 -19.43 24.76 -8.80
N ASN A 8 -19.85 24.03 -7.77
CA ASN A 8 -18.97 23.47 -6.76
C ASN A 8 -17.96 22.47 -7.34
N VAL A 9 -18.40 21.61 -8.27
CA VAL A 9 -17.51 20.71 -9.01
C VAL A 9 -16.51 21.48 -9.87
N CYS A 10 -16.95 22.54 -10.57
CA CYS A 10 -16.04 23.37 -11.36
C CYS A 10 -14.97 24.05 -10.47
N ILE A 11 -15.36 24.56 -9.30
CA ILE A 11 -14.40 25.15 -8.34
C ILE A 11 -13.36 24.11 -7.92
N TYR A 12 -13.80 22.92 -7.54
CA TYR A 12 -12.88 21.83 -7.18
C TYR A 12 -11.92 21.47 -8.33
N GLN A 13 -12.41 21.35 -9.56
CA GLN A 13 -11.57 21.06 -10.71
C GLN A 13 -10.56 22.17 -11.02
N MET A 14 -10.95 23.44 -10.84
CA MET A 14 -10.03 24.57 -10.95
C MET A 14 -8.93 24.51 -9.88
N VAL A 15 -9.27 24.13 -8.65
CA VAL A 15 -8.25 23.91 -7.60
C VAL A 15 -7.30 22.79 -8.02
N CYS A 16 -7.81 21.61 -8.39
CA CYS A 16 -6.96 20.48 -8.81
C CYS A 16 -6.10 20.77 -10.05
N SER A 17 -6.53 21.67 -10.93
CA SER A 17 -5.73 22.10 -12.09
C SER A 17 -4.52 22.96 -11.71
N ARG A 18 -4.58 23.64 -10.56
CA ARG A 18 -3.52 24.51 -10.04
C ARG A 18 -2.66 23.79 -9.02
N ASP A 19 -3.31 23.12 -8.08
CA ASP A 19 -2.70 22.33 -7.02
C ASP A 19 -3.32 20.94 -7.01
N ARG A 20 -2.70 20.02 -7.75
CA ARG A 20 -3.17 18.64 -7.85
C ARG A 20 -3.05 17.87 -6.53
N ASN A 21 -2.08 18.24 -5.68
CA ASN A 21 -1.81 17.51 -4.45
C ASN A 21 -2.44 18.17 -3.20
N LEU A 22 -3.13 19.31 -3.37
CA LEU A 22 -3.82 20.03 -2.29
C LEU A 22 -2.89 20.32 -1.10
N GLN A 23 -1.62 20.61 -1.39
CA GLN A 23 -0.61 20.95 -0.38
C GLN A 23 -0.73 22.41 0.04
N ASP A 24 -1.26 23.28 -0.82
CA ASP A 24 -1.51 24.67 -0.52
C ASP A 24 -2.70 24.81 0.47
N PRO A 25 -2.51 25.49 1.62
CA PRO A 25 -3.57 25.70 2.60
C PRO A 25 -4.82 26.39 2.04
N GLU A 26 -4.67 27.31 1.07
CA GLU A 26 -5.81 28.00 0.45
C GLU A 26 -6.61 27.06 -0.44
N SER A 27 -5.93 26.22 -1.21
CA SER A 27 -6.51 25.14 -2.01
C SER A 27 -7.29 24.15 -1.15
N LEU A 28 -6.70 23.71 -0.03
CA LEU A 28 -7.37 22.85 0.96
C LEU A 28 -8.62 23.52 1.54
N GLN A 29 -8.53 24.77 1.98
CA GLN A 29 -9.66 25.50 2.54
C GLN A 29 -10.79 25.69 1.51
N THR A 30 -10.43 25.93 0.25
CA THR A 30 -11.39 26.05 -0.85
C THR A 30 -12.15 24.73 -1.06
N CYS A 31 -11.47 23.58 -1.02
CA CYS A 31 -12.11 22.26 -1.09
C CYS A 31 -13.09 22.04 0.08
N LEU A 32 -12.72 22.44 1.31
CA LEU A 32 -13.63 22.35 2.45
C LEU A 32 -14.86 23.24 2.29
N ASN A 33 -14.69 24.47 1.79
CA ASN A 33 -15.80 25.37 1.50
C ASN A 33 -16.76 24.79 0.44
N VAL A 34 -16.21 24.13 -0.58
CA VAL A 34 -16.98 23.40 -1.60
C VAL A 34 -17.79 22.27 -0.96
N LEU A 35 -17.17 21.47 -0.08
CA LEU A 35 -17.85 20.41 0.67
C LEU A 35 -18.99 20.94 1.54
N THR A 36 -18.76 22.03 2.27
CA THR A 36 -19.82 22.71 3.04
C THR A 36 -20.97 23.16 2.15
N SER A 37 -20.68 23.74 0.99
CA SER A 37 -21.71 24.18 0.04
C SER A 37 -22.52 23.02 -0.54
N LEU A 38 -21.87 21.91 -0.89
CA LEU A 38 -22.54 20.68 -1.35
C LEU A 38 -23.47 20.12 -0.28
N ARG A 39 -22.98 19.98 0.95
CA ARG A 39 -23.76 19.53 2.11
C ARG A 39 -25.00 20.39 2.32
N LEU A 40 -24.85 21.71 2.37
CA LEU A 40 -25.98 22.64 2.55
C LEU A 40 -27.01 22.53 1.41
N THR A 41 -26.53 22.45 0.17
CA THR A 41 -27.40 22.29 -1.01
C THR A 41 -28.26 21.04 -0.91
N MET A 42 -27.65 19.93 -0.51
CA MET A 42 -28.35 18.66 -0.38
C MET A 42 -29.23 18.60 0.88
N GLN A 43 -28.85 19.25 1.99
CA GLN A 43 -29.68 19.35 3.19
C GLN A 43 -31.05 19.99 2.88
N VAL A 44 -31.08 21.00 2.01
CA VAL A 44 -32.33 21.63 1.56
C VAL A 44 -33.11 20.73 0.60
N ALA A 45 -32.42 19.92 -0.22
CA ALA A 45 -33.06 19.02 -1.17
C ALA A 45 -33.57 17.71 -0.53
N LEU A 46 -33.01 17.28 0.61
CA LEU A 46 -33.25 15.97 1.22
C LEU A 46 -34.73 15.68 1.52
N PRO A 47 -35.54 16.63 2.03
CA PRO A 47 -36.97 16.38 2.29
C PRO A 47 -37.81 16.21 1.01
N GLN A 48 -37.29 16.56 -0.15
CA GLN A 48 -38.00 16.54 -1.43
C GLN A 48 -37.67 15.24 -2.19
N GLU A 49 -38.53 14.23 -2.09
CA GLU A 49 -38.28 12.90 -2.68
C GLU A 49 -38.03 12.95 -4.20
N ASN A 50 -38.70 13.85 -4.92
CA ASN A 50 -38.49 14.08 -6.35
C ASN A 50 -37.10 14.63 -6.70
N LEU A 51 -36.36 15.11 -5.69
CA LEU A 51 -34.98 15.59 -5.82
C LEU A 51 -33.96 14.57 -5.31
N CYS A 52 -34.34 13.31 -5.07
CA CYS A 52 -33.42 12.25 -4.61
C CYS A 52 -32.18 12.09 -5.52
N TRP A 53 -32.33 12.33 -6.83
CA TRP A 53 -31.21 12.32 -7.78
C TRP A 53 -30.14 13.38 -7.48
N LEU A 54 -30.53 14.54 -6.91
CA LEU A 54 -29.58 15.57 -6.44
C LEU A 54 -28.86 15.11 -5.18
N ILE A 55 -29.52 14.32 -4.33
CA ILE A 55 -28.88 13.69 -3.17
C ILE A 55 -27.86 12.67 -3.66
N TYR A 56 -28.24 11.77 -4.55
CA TYR A 56 -27.32 10.79 -5.13
C TYR A 56 -26.09 11.45 -5.75
N ASN A 57 -26.28 12.40 -6.68
CA ASN A 57 -25.16 13.13 -7.32
C ASN A 57 -24.30 13.90 -6.31
N GLY A 58 -24.94 14.53 -5.32
CA GLY A 58 -24.23 15.23 -4.26
C GLY A 58 -23.34 14.33 -3.42
N THR A 59 -23.77 13.09 -3.14
CA THR A 59 -22.92 12.11 -2.44
C THR A 59 -21.71 11.69 -3.27
N ILE A 60 -21.86 11.56 -4.59
CA ILE A 60 -20.73 11.29 -5.50
C ILE A 60 -19.71 12.43 -5.42
N HIS A 61 -20.16 13.68 -5.55
CA HIS A 61 -19.26 14.83 -5.49
C HIS A 61 -18.55 14.96 -4.15
N ILE A 62 -19.29 14.78 -3.04
CA ILE A 62 -18.68 14.77 -1.69
C ILE A 62 -17.65 13.66 -1.60
N TYR A 63 -17.99 12.42 -1.99
CA TYR A 63 -17.07 11.29 -1.96
C TYR A 63 -15.81 11.55 -2.79
N THR A 64 -15.92 12.07 -4.01
CA THR A 64 -14.77 12.34 -4.88
C THR A 64 -13.78 13.30 -4.23
N ILE A 65 -14.28 14.42 -3.69
CA ILE A 65 -13.43 15.43 -3.04
C ILE A 65 -12.85 14.86 -1.74
N CYS A 66 -13.67 14.23 -0.91
CA CYS A 66 -13.22 13.67 0.35
C CYS A 66 -12.22 12.54 0.14
N ARG A 67 -12.38 11.67 -0.87
CA ARG A 67 -11.44 10.60 -1.17
C ARG A 67 -10.07 11.14 -1.52
N HIS A 68 -10.00 12.20 -2.33
CA HIS A 68 -8.75 12.89 -2.62
C HIS A 68 -8.09 13.44 -1.34
N LEU A 69 -8.87 14.13 -0.51
CA LEU A 69 -8.39 14.67 0.76
C LEU A 69 -7.96 13.60 1.78
N MET A 70 -8.62 12.43 1.81
CA MET A 70 -8.22 11.30 2.64
C MET A 70 -6.84 10.78 2.23
N VAL A 71 -6.57 10.65 0.93
CA VAL A 71 -5.25 10.21 0.43
C VAL A 71 -4.17 11.22 0.83
N MET A 72 -4.51 12.51 0.93
CA MET A 72 -3.61 13.56 1.44
C MET A 72 -3.57 13.65 2.99
N GLY A 73 -4.06 12.64 3.70
CA GLY A 73 -4.02 12.57 5.17
C GLY A 73 -5.02 13.48 5.89
N GLN A 74 -5.98 14.09 5.20
CA GLN A 74 -6.96 15.01 5.78
C GLN A 74 -8.25 14.31 6.27
N SER A 75 -8.20 13.00 6.56
CA SER A 75 -9.36 12.17 6.94
C SER A 75 -10.17 12.76 8.10
N ALA A 76 -9.50 13.36 9.10
CA ALA A 76 -10.17 14.01 10.22
C ALA A 76 -11.09 15.18 9.81
N LYS A 77 -10.69 15.96 8.80
CA LYS A 77 -11.46 17.12 8.32
C LYS A 77 -12.64 16.72 7.44
N VAL A 78 -12.56 15.57 6.78
CA VAL A 78 -13.58 15.13 5.80
C VAL A 78 -14.58 14.12 6.34
N LEU A 79 -14.29 13.50 7.49
CA LEU A 79 -15.13 12.48 8.13
C LEU A 79 -16.59 12.94 8.25
N GLU A 80 -16.85 14.17 8.68
CA GLU A 80 -18.23 14.67 8.85
C GLU A 80 -19.01 14.69 7.53
N TYR A 81 -18.35 14.95 6.40
CA TYR A 81 -18.99 15.09 5.10
C TYR A 81 -19.32 13.72 4.50
N ILE A 82 -18.40 12.75 4.57
CA ILE A 82 -18.66 11.38 4.12
C ILE A 82 -19.73 10.73 5.00
N LEU A 83 -19.65 10.91 6.33
CA LEU A 83 -20.67 10.42 7.25
C LEU A 83 -22.05 10.98 6.89
N TRP A 84 -22.14 12.30 6.67
CA TRP A 84 -23.37 12.95 6.28
C TRP A 84 -23.89 12.45 4.91
N ALA A 85 -23.01 12.24 3.93
CA ALA A 85 -23.38 11.66 2.63
C ALA A 85 -23.95 10.24 2.77
N SER A 86 -23.36 9.40 3.63
CA SER A 86 -23.86 8.05 3.91
C SER A 86 -25.27 8.06 4.51
N ILE A 87 -25.51 8.95 5.49
CA ILE A 87 -26.82 9.09 6.15
C ILE A 87 -27.87 9.63 5.18
N CYS A 88 -27.50 10.51 4.24
CA CYS A 88 -28.45 11.02 3.25
C CYS A 88 -28.97 9.93 2.30
N MET A 89 -28.12 8.99 1.91
CA MET A 89 -28.56 7.82 1.13
C MET A 89 -29.54 6.95 1.93
N GLU A 90 -29.36 6.83 3.25
CA GLU A 90 -30.26 6.08 4.13
C GLU A 90 -31.58 6.81 4.41
N SER A 91 -31.55 8.15 4.39
CA SER A 91 -32.70 8.99 4.73
C SER A 91 -33.66 9.20 3.54
N SER A 92 -33.25 8.82 2.33
CA SER A 92 -34.05 8.99 1.11
C SER A 92 -34.59 7.64 0.66
N ILE A 93 -35.91 7.44 0.76
CA ILE A 93 -36.59 6.18 0.41
C ILE A 93 -36.23 5.69 -1.01
N PRO A 94 -36.21 6.54 -2.06
CA PRO A 94 -35.85 6.10 -3.41
C PRO A 94 -34.41 5.57 -3.54
N LEU A 95 -33.52 5.91 -2.61
CA LEU A 95 -32.12 5.53 -2.61
C LEU A 95 -31.82 4.29 -1.74
N LEU A 96 -32.85 3.70 -1.11
CA LEU A 96 -32.71 2.53 -0.25
C LEU A 96 -32.71 1.18 -0.99
N SER A 97 -33.06 1.15 -2.27
CA SER A 97 -33.12 -0.08 -3.07
C SER A 97 -31.74 -0.75 -3.25
N VAL A 98 -31.73 -2.03 -3.62
CA VAL A 98 -30.51 -2.80 -3.95
C VAL A 98 -29.64 -2.12 -5.00
N HIS A 99 -30.25 -1.45 -5.98
CA HIS A 99 -29.53 -0.74 -7.04
C HIS A 99 -28.46 0.23 -6.52
N TYR A 100 -28.68 0.87 -5.37
CA TYR A 100 -27.75 1.82 -4.76
C TYR A 100 -26.91 1.21 -3.62
N LEU A 101 -27.03 -0.09 -3.37
CA LEU A 101 -26.38 -0.75 -2.24
C LEU A 101 -24.85 -0.74 -2.36
N THR A 102 -24.31 -1.02 -3.55
CA THR A 102 -22.85 -0.96 -3.79
C THR A 102 -22.29 0.43 -3.47
N TRP A 103 -23.00 1.49 -3.87
CA TRP A 103 -22.59 2.87 -3.57
C TRP A 103 -22.67 3.19 -2.07
N ARG A 104 -23.76 2.79 -1.40
CA ARG A 104 -23.88 2.93 0.07
C ARG A 104 -22.76 2.20 0.80
N ALA A 105 -22.43 0.98 0.40
CA ALA A 105 -21.32 0.22 0.97
C ALA A 105 -19.98 0.93 0.78
N THR A 106 -19.73 1.53 -0.40
CA THR A 106 -18.54 2.36 -0.65
C THR A 106 -18.46 3.57 0.29
N LEU A 107 -19.58 4.28 0.50
CA LEU A 107 -19.64 5.38 1.48
C LEU A 107 -19.37 4.86 2.90
N TYR A 108 -19.95 3.73 3.29
CA TYR A 108 -19.71 3.15 4.61
C TYR A 108 -18.23 2.78 4.81
N THR A 109 -17.60 2.16 3.83
CA THR A 109 -16.16 1.84 3.86
C THR A 109 -15.32 3.11 4.01
N ALA A 110 -15.66 4.19 3.32
CA ALA A 110 -14.93 5.45 3.43
C ALA A 110 -15.08 6.10 4.82
N VAL A 111 -16.25 6.01 5.47
CA VAL A 111 -16.44 6.43 6.86
C VAL A 111 -15.57 5.58 7.80
N CYS A 112 -15.60 4.26 7.67
CA CYS A 112 -14.77 3.36 8.45
C CYS A 112 -13.28 3.69 8.29
N GLN A 113 -12.82 3.89 7.06
CA GLN A 113 -11.44 4.27 6.76
C GLN A 113 -11.06 5.59 7.43
N CYS A 114 -11.91 6.61 7.37
CA CYS A 114 -11.64 7.87 8.08
C CYS A 114 -11.46 7.65 9.58
N TYR A 115 -12.29 6.80 10.21
CA TYR A 115 -12.10 6.46 11.63
C TYR A 115 -10.78 5.72 11.89
N PHE A 116 -10.36 4.81 11.00
CA PHE A 116 -9.07 4.13 11.12
C PHE A 116 -7.90 5.09 10.99
N ASP A 117 -7.91 5.97 9.97
CA ASP A 117 -6.88 6.98 9.75
C ASP A 117 -6.77 7.94 10.96
N CYS A 118 -7.89 8.22 11.63
CA CYS A 118 -7.96 9.06 12.83
C CYS A 118 -7.63 8.31 14.13
N GLN A 119 -7.09 7.09 14.07
CA GLN A 119 -6.78 6.26 15.26
C GLN A 119 -8.01 5.96 16.14
N ALA A 120 -9.21 6.06 15.58
CA ALA A 120 -10.49 5.84 16.26
C ALA A 120 -11.13 4.49 15.85
N GLY A 121 -10.32 3.44 15.72
CA GLY A 121 -10.73 2.17 15.10
C GLY A 121 -11.98 1.51 15.71
N ILE A 122 -12.26 1.72 17.00
CA ILE A 122 -13.50 1.22 17.62
C ILE A 122 -14.75 1.80 16.97
N HIS A 123 -14.73 3.09 16.61
CA HIS A 123 -15.83 3.75 15.92
C HIS A 123 -15.96 3.23 14.48
N GLY A 124 -14.82 2.97 13.82
CA GLY A 124 -14.80 2.33 12.50
C GLY A 124 -15.47 0.95 12.50
N GLU A 125 -15.14 0.10 13.49
CA GLU A 125 -15.75 -1.23 13.64
C GLU A 125 -17.25 -1.13 13.96
N ILE A 126 -17.65 -0.26 14.91
CA ILE A 126 -19.07 -0.06 15.27
C ILE A 126 -19.86 0.38 14.03
N PHE A 127 -19.33 1.31 13.25
CA PHE A 127 -19.96 1.79 12.04
C PHE A 127 -20.09 0.67 10.99
N ALA A 128 -19.05 -0.14 10.79
CA ALA A 128 -19.09 -1.26 9.86
C ALA A 128 -20.14 -2.30 10.27
N ARG A 129 -20.27 -2.60 11.57
CA ARG A 129 -21.33 -3.49 12.11
C ARG A 129 -22.72 -2.91 11.86
N ARG A 130 -22.92 -1.59 12.03
CA ARG A 130 -24.18 -0.92 11.68
C ARG A 130 -24.50 -1.07 10.19
N GLY A 131 -23.50 -0.85 9.33
CA GLY A 131 -23.64 -1.04 7.88
C GLY A 131 -24.06 -2.46 7.52
N LEU A 132 -23.46 -3.47 8.18
CA LEU A 132 -23.79 -4.87 7.97
C LEU A 132 -25.24 -5.20 8.38
N ILE A 133 -25.71 -4.68 9.52
CA ILE A 133 -27.11 -4.81 9.94
C ILE A 133 -28.06 -4.22 8.89
N LYS A 134 -27.74 -3.04 8.34
CA LYS A 134 -28.54 -2.40 7.29
C LYS A 134 -28.57 -3.18 5.98
N ILE A 135 -27.46 -3.81 5.61
CA ILE A 135 -27.37 -4.69 4.45
C ILE A 135 -28.27 -5.93 4.66
N ASP A 136 -28.24 -6.52 5.86
CA ASP A 136 -29.05 -7.69 6.20
C ASP A 136 -30.55 -7.36 6.24
N GLU A 137 -30.95 -6.22 6.83
CA GLU A 137 -32.32 -5.71 6.80
C GLU A 137 -32.85 -5.61 5.36
N LEU A 138 -32.06 -5.03 4.44
CA LEU A 138 -32.43 -4.92 3.04
C LEU A 138 -32.51 -6.29 2.35
N LYS A 139 -31.58 -7.20 2.67
CA LYS A 139 -31.58 -8.55 2.12
C LYS A 139 -32.86 -9.31 2.49
N GLN A 140 -33.28 -9.23 3.75
CA GLN A 140 -34.52 -9.85 4.22
C GLN A 140 -35.75 -9.28 3.49
N LEU A 141 -35.79 -7.97 3.22
CA LEU A 141 -36.87 -7.34 2.45
C LEU A 141 -36.92 -7.83 1.00
N GLU A 142 -35.76 -7.99 0.36
CA GLU A 142 -35.65 -8.49 -1.02
C GLU A 142 -36.07 -9.95 -1.13
N ASP A 143 -35.67 -10.80 -0.16
CA ASP A 143 -36.04 -12.22 -0.11
C ASP A 143 -37.56 -12.43 -0.03
N ILE A 144 -38.29 -11.50 0.61
CA ILE A 144 -39.76 -11.50 0.68
C ILE A 144 -40.40 -11.09 -0.66
N SER A 145 -39.72 -10.25 -1.45
CA SER A 145 -40.30 -9.60 -2.64
C SER A 145 -40.21 -10.39 -3.96
N SER A 146 -39.41 -11.47 -3.99
CA SER A 146 -39.21 -12.45 -5.07
C SER A 146 -39.32 -11.94 -6.52
N SER A 147 -38.17 -11.69 -7.16
CA SER A 147 -38.06 -11.55 -8.63
C SER A 147 -36.93 -12.44 -9.21
N LEU A 148 -36.95 -12.62 -10.52
CA LEU A 148 -36.12 -13.57 -11.30
C LEU A 148 -34.63 -13.17 -11.40
N GLU A 149 -34.25 -11.96 -10.97
CA GLU A 149 -32.88 -11.38 -11.07
C GLU A 149 -31.99 -11.70 -9.84
N ARG A 150 -32.03 -12.96 -9.39
CA ARG A 150 -31.35 -13.39 -8.16
C ARG A 150 -29.81 -13.29 -8.24
N THR A 151 -29.22 -13.58 -9.40
CA THR A 151 -27.75 -13.72 -9.52
C THR A 151 -26.98 -12.40 -9.42
N GLU A 152 -27.48 -11.32 -10.03
CA GLU A 152 -26.81 -10.01 -9.96
C GLU A 152 -27.04 -9.34 -8.60
N THR A 153 -28.25 -9.47 -8.06
CA THR A 153 -28.60 -9.03 -6.71
C THR A 153 -27.73 -9.72 -5.65
N GLU A 154 -27.50 -11.03 -5.76
CA GLU A 154 -26.60 -11.78 -4.87
C GLU A 154 -25.16 -11.26 -4.91
N LYS A 155 -24.64 -10.87 -6.08
CA LYS A 155 -23.30 -10.26 -6.20
C LYS A 155 -23.23 -8.92 -5.47
N ILE A 156 -24.24 -8.07 -5.62
CA ILE A 156 -24.32 -6.76 -4.94
C ILE A 156 -24.31 -6.95 -3.42
N PHE A 157 -25.12 -7.88 -2.90
CA PHE A 157 -25.13 -8.20 -1.47
C PHE A 157 -23.80 -8.80 -1.00
N ARG A 158 -23.18 -9.69 -1.79
CA ARG A 158 -21.87 -10.28 -1.49
C ARG A 158 -20.78 -9.21 -1.42
N GLU A 159 -20.73 -8.29 -2.38
CA GLU A 159 -19.79 -7.16 -2.38
C GLU A 159 -19.98 -6.27 -1.15
N ALA A 160 -21.22 -5.85 -0.89
CA ALA A 160 -21.53 -4.96 0.23
C ALA A 160 -21.18 -5.60 1.59
N THR A 161 -21.54 -6.88 1.77
CA THR A 161 -21.21 -7.64 2.97
C THR A 161 -19.69 -7.77 3.13
N LEU A 162 -18.97 -8.12 2.07
CA LEU A 162 -17.52 -8.23 2.07
C LEU A 162 -16.85 -6.91 2.50
N LYS A 163 -17.26 -5.78 1.92
CA LYS A 163 -16.75 -4.44 2.29
C LYS A 163 -16.89 -4.17 3.79
N MET A 164 -18.03 -4.50 4.40
CA MET A 164 -18.23 -4.31 5.83
C MET A 164 -17.45 -5.32 6.68
N SER A 165 -17.44 -6.59 6.29
CA SER A 165 -16.70 -7.64 7.00
C SER A 165 -15.19 -7.37 7.04
N VAL A 166 -14.60 -6.86 5.95
CA VAL A 166 -13.19 -6.45 5.91
C VAL A 166 -12.91 -5.31 6.89
N MET A 167 -13.77 -4.29 6.94
CA MET A 167 -13.64 -3.19 7.91
C MET A 167 -13.77 -3.67 9.37
N ILE A 168 -14.63 -4.65 9.65
CA ILE A 168 -14.74 -5.27 10.98
C ILE A 168 -13.46 -6.04 11.31
N PHE A 169 -13.00 -6.88 10.37
CA PHE A 169 -11.82 -7.73 10.55
C PHE A 169 -10.56 -6.91 10.85
N LYS A 170 -10.37 -5.77 10.16
CA LYS A 170 -9.23 -4.85 10.33
C LYS A 170 -8.91 -4.54 11.79
N ARG A 171 -9.94 -4.35 12.64
CA ARG A 171 -9.76 -4.17 14.09
C ARG A 171 -9.86 -5.47 14.87
N ALA A 172 -10.85 -6.31 14.55
CA ALA A 172 -11.19 -7.48 15.34
C ALA A 172 -10.02 -8.46 15.47
N VAL A 173 -9.19 -8.58 14.42
CA VAL A 173 -8.04 -9.48 14.41
C VAL A 173 -7.03 -9.14 15.50
N TYR A 174 -6.69 -7.86 15.67
CA TYR A 174 -5.77 -7.41 16.72
C TYR A 174 -6.41 -7.41 18.12
N GLU A 175 -7.67 -7.00 18.22
CA GLU A 175 -8.38 -6.90 19.50
C GLU A 175 -8.70 -8.27 20.12
N SER A 176 -8.93 -9.29 19.28
CA SER A 176 -9.17 -10.66 19.75
C SER A 176 -8.01 -11.18 20.61
N ARG A 177 -6.78 -10.78 20.29
CA ARG A 177 -5.57 -11.19 21.00
C ARG A 177 -5.41 -10.44 22.33
N ARG A 178 -5.67 -9.13 22.33
CA ARG A 178 -5.67 -8.28 23.54
C ARG A 178 -6.61 -8.80 24.63
N LYS A 179 -7.79 -9.30 24.25
CA LYS A 179 -8.80 -9.81 25.19
C LYS A 179 -8.49 -11.22 25.72
N SER A 180 -7.83 -12.06 24.92
CA SER A 180 -7.49 -13.44 25.28
C SER A 180 -6.48 -13.54 26.41
N ASN A 181 -5.63 -12.53 26.60
CA ASN A 181 -4.59 -12.54 27.64
C ASN A 181 -5.10 -12.31 29.07
N SER A 182 -6.40 -12.08 29.26
CA SER A 182 -6.98 -12.00 30.61
C SER A 182 -7.09 -13.37 31.29
N PHE A 183 -7.29 -14.48 30.56
CA PHE A 183 -7.45 -15.81 31.15
C PHE A 183 -7.20 -16.95 30.13
N ARG A 184 -5.94 -17.24 29.75
CA ARG A 184 -5.42 -18.58 29.39
C ARG A 184 -4.05 -18.49 28.72
N HIS A 185 -3.09 -19.26 29.25
CA HIS A 185 -1.91 -19.69 28.50
C HIS A 185 -2.37 -20.64 27.37
N GLU A 186 -2.81 -20.09 26.24
CA GLU A 186 -2.91 -20.90 25.01
C GLU A 186 -1.49 -21.14 24.49
N SER A 187 -1.18 -22.40 24.19
CA SER A 187 0.13 -22.84 23.75
C SER A 187 0.60 -22.03 22.54
N LYS A 188 1.71 -21.32 22.72
CA LYS A 188 2.36 -20.48 21.72
C LYS A 188 2.84 -21.36 20.55
N VAL A 189 2.00 -21.55 19.54
CA VAL A 189 2.41 -22.18 18.29
C VAL A 189 3.32 -21.17 17.59
N ASN A 190 4.61 -21.50 17.51
CA ASN A 190 5.59 -20.65 16.86
C ASN A 190 5.27 -20.62 15.35
N PRO A 191 4.96 -19.46 14.73
CA PRO A 191 4.51 -19.40 13.33
C PRO A 191 5.52 -20.06 12.38
N ARG A 192 6.81 -19.96 12.70
CA ARG A 192 7.92 -20.57 11.94
C ARG A 192 8.02 -22.10 12.04
N LYS A 193 7.34 -22.76 12.99
CA LYS A 193 7.38 -24.23 13.19
C LYS A 193 6.06 -24.93 12.81
N ALA A 194 5.07 -24.18 12.34
CA ALA A 194 3.72 -24.69 12.07
C ALA A 194 3.53 -25.23 10.63
N VAL A 195 4.60 -25.33 9.84
CA VAL A 195 4.58 -25.77 8.42
C VAL A 195 4.01 -27.18 8.23
N ASN A 196 4.03 -28.02 9.27
CA ASN A 196 3.53 -29.41 9.24
C ASN A 196 2.08 -29.56 9.73
N LEU A 197 1.39 -28.47 10.12
CA LEU A 197 0.00 -28.51 10.56
C LEU A 197 -0.92 -28.09 9.41
N SER A 198 -2.08 -28.74 9.30
CA SER A 198 -3.10 -28.35 8.33
C SER A 198 -3.64 -26.96 8.64
N TRP A 199 -3.68 -26.08 7.65
CA TRP A 199 -4.38 -24.80 7.70
C TRP A 199 -5.86 -24.99 8.10
N PRO A 200 -6.46 -24.17 9.00
CA PRO A 200 -5.89 -23.06 9.77
C PRO A 200 -5.24 -23.49 11.10
N ARG A 201 -4.15 -22.83 11.48
CA ARG A 201 -3.24 -23.17 12.59
C ARG A 201 -3.31 -22.15 13.72
N THR A 202 -3.32 -20.85 13.40
CA THR A 202 -3.32 -19.78 14.40
C THR A 202 -4.72 -19.25 14.70
N THR A 203 -4.88 -18.45 15.76
CA THR A 203 -6.15 -17.77 16.06
C THR A 203 -6.52 -16.77 14.96
N THR A 204 -5.52 -16.10 14.39
CA THR A 204 -5.68 -15.18 13.25
C THR A 204 -6.22 -15.91 12.03
N GLU A 205 -5.62 -17.04 11.66
CA GLU A 205 -6.05 -17.86 10.52
C GLU A 205 -7.45 -18.44 10.73
N ARG A 206 -7.79 -18.85 11.97
CA ARG A 206 -9.13 -19.34 12.32
C ARG A 206 -10.19 -18.25 12.15
N LEU A 207 -9.96 -17.05 12.66
CA LEU A 207 -10.88 -15.91 12.49
C LEU A 207 -11.04 -15.53 11.01
N LEU A 208 -9.94 -15.59 10.25
CA LEU A 208 -9.94 -15.30 8.81
C LEU A 208 -10.82 -16.28 8.03
N VAL A 209 -10.72 -17.58 8.31
CA VAL A 209 -11.54 -18.62 7.68
C VAL A 209 -13.00 -18.56 8.14
N GLU A 210 -13.25 -18.17 9.39
CA GLU A 210 -14.62 -17.97 9.92
C GLU A 210 -15.34 -16.82 9.22
N MET A 211 -14.62 -15.72 8.94
CA MET A 211 -15.22 -14.52 8.33
C MET A 211 -15.24 -14.54 6.80
N PHE A 212 -14.30 -15.23 6.14
CA PHE A 212 -14.13 -15.16 4.68
C PHE A 212 -13.93 -16.54 4.05
N TYR A 213 -14.78 -16.87 3.08
CA TYR A 213 -14.81 -18.18 2.43
C TYR A 213 -13.78 -18.35 1.29
N THR A 214 -13.48 -17.28 0.55
CA THR A 214 -12.61 -17.34 -0.64
C THR A 214 -11.22 -16.79 -0.35
N ALA A 215 -10.17 -17.39 -0.94
CA ALA A 215 -8.78 -16.95 -0.83
C ALA A 215 -8.59 -15.46 -1.18
N ALA A 216 -9.23 -14.98 -2.24
CA ALA A 216 -9.21 -13.57 -2.65
C ALA A 216 -9.74 -12.62 -1.55
N ALA A 217 -10.84 -13.01 -0.89
CA ALA A 217 -11.45 -12.25 0.21
C ALA A 217 -10.60 -12.31 1.49
N GLN A 218 -10.02 -13.47 1.79
CA GLN A 218 -9.07 -13.64 2.88
C GLN A 218 -7.84 -12.75 2.67
N PHE A 219 -7.30 -12.72 1.45
CA PHE A 219 -6.16 -11.87 1.09
C PHE A 219 -6.49 -10.38 1.15
N LEU A 220 -7.69 -9.97 0.70
CA LEU A 220 -8.16 -8.60 0.85
C LEU A 220 -8.26 -8.19 2.33
N ALA A 221 -8.78 -9.07 3.19
CA ALA A 221 -8.90 -8.81 4.62
C ALA A 221 -7.52 -8.68 5.30
N ILE A 222 -6.56 -9.53 4.92
CA ILE A 222 -5.16 -9.43 5.37
C ILE A 222 -4.54 -8.10 4.95
N LEU A 223 -4.66 -7.75 3.67
CA LEU A 223 -4.12 -6.48 3.14
C LEU A 223 -4.68 -5.27 3.87
N GLU A 224 -5.98 -5.27 4.12
CA GLU A 224 -6.65 -4.15 4.76
C GLU A 224 -6.31 -4.06 6.25
N ALA A 225 -6.14 -5.21 6.93
CA ALA A 225 -5.66 -5.26 8.31
C ALA A 225 -4.22 -4.75 8.46
N LEU A 226 -3.34 -5.07 7.50
CA LEU A 226 -1.94 -4.63 7.46
C LEU A 226 -1.77 -3.19 6.94
N SER A 227 -2.79 -2.60 6.30
CA SER A 227 -2.73 -1.25 5.74
C SER A 227 -2.88 -0.20 6.84
N ASP A 228 -1.76 0.42 7.23
CA ASP A 228 -1.68 1.55 8.16
C ASP A 228 -1.23 2.81 7.41
N SER A 229 -2.10 3.83 7.38
CA SER A 229 -1.82 5.13 6.74
C SER A 229 -0.70 5.92 7.42
N SER A 230 -0.34 5.58 8.66
CA SER A 230 0.71 6.25 9.42
C SER A 230 2.11 5.65 9.20
N ARG A 231 2.20 4.52 8.48
CA ARG A 231 3.46 3.82 8.22
C ARG A 231 3.96 4.13 6.81
N ASN A 232 5.11 4.79 6.73
CA ASN A 232 5.84 5.01 5.48
C ASN A 232 6.54 3.73 5.00
N LEU A 233 6.81 3.66 3.70
CA LEU A 233 7.56 2.56 3.07
C LEU A 233 8.97 2.43 3.61
N LEU A 234 9.66 3.56 3.82
CA LEU A 234 11.00 3.63 4.38
C LEU A 234 11.01 4.41 5.71
N PRO A 235 12.06 4.24 6.55
CA PRO A 235 12.17 4.94 7.82
C PRO A 235 12.15 6.48 7.66
N PRO A 236 11.69 7.22 8.68
CA PRO A 236 11.35 6.74 10.03
C PRO A 236 9.93 6.15 10.10
N HIS A 237 9.83 4.90 10.55
CA HIS A 237 8.55 4.28 10.86
C HIS A 237 8.02 4.84 12.20
N PRO A 238 6.68 4.87 12.41
CA PRO A 238 6.13 5.14 13.74
C PRO A 238 6.75 4.18 14.76
N PRO A 239 6.94 4.62 16.03
CA PRO A 239 7.51 3.78 17.07
C PRO A 239 6.75 2.46 17.11
N VAL A 240 7.49 1.36 16.98
CA VAL A 240 6.86 0.04 16.84
C VAL A 240 5.99 -0.20 18.08
N PRO A 241 4.74 -0.65 17.95
CA PRO A 241 3.90 -0.87 19.11
C PRO A 241 4.61 -1.77 20.14
N ASP A 242 4.64 -1.31 21.39
CA ASP A 242 5.28 -2.01 22.51
C ASP A 242 4.60 -3.35 22.80
N GLU A 243 3.36 -3.52 22.33
CA GLU A 243 2.56 -4.73 22.48
C GLU A 243 3.08 -5.87 21.58
N ILE A 244 3.77 -6.83 22.19
CA ILE A 244 4.25 -8.08 21.54
C ILE A 244 3.11 -8.79 20.79
N GLU A 245 1.89 -8.73 21.31
CA GLU A 245 0.69 -9.33 20.72
C GLU A 245 0.37 -8.79 19.32
N ILE A 246 0.56 -7.48 19.10
CA ILE A 246 0.32 -6.86 17.79
C ILE A 246 1.36 -7.34 16.78
N ARG A 247 2.62 -7.48 17.21
CA ARG A 247 3.69 -8.01 16.37
C ARG A 247 3.41 -9.47 15.98
N ASP A 248 3.03 -10.30 16.96
CA ASP A 248 2.68 -11.72 16.70
C ASP A 248 1.54 -11.82 15.67
N VAL A 249 0.44 -11.07 15.85
CA VAL A 249 -0.68 -11.03 14.88
C VAL A 249 -0.23 -10.55 13.50
N THR A 250 0.66 -9.55 13.45
CA THR A 250 1.20 -9.02 12.18
C THR A 250 2.00 -10.09 11.44
N SER A 251 2.92 -10.78 12.10
CA SER A 251 3.69 -11.87 11.48
C SER A 251 2.79 -13.06 11.07
N GLU A 252 1.74 -13.36 11.84
CA GLU A 252 0.73 -14.35 11.46
C GLU A 252 -0.04 -13.94 10.19
N LEU A 253 -0.44 -12.68 10.07
CA LEU A 253 -1.12 -12.13 8.87
C LEU A 253 -0.22 -12.21 7.64
N PHE A 254 1.07 -11.90 7.76
CA PHE A 254 2.02 -12.03 6.65
C PHE A 254 2.26 -13.49 6.26
N SER A 255 2.37 -14.39 7.24
CA SER A 255 2.50 -15.84 6.97
C SER A 255 1.28 -16.39 6.25
N ALA A 256 0.08 -15.99 6.70
CA ALA A 256 -1.20 -16.28 6.07
C ALA A 256 -1.29 -15.77 4.62
N GLY A 257 -0.89 -14.51 4.40
CA GLY A 257 -0.89 -13.89 3.08
C GLY A 257 0.04 -14.61 2.11
N LEU A 258 1.25 -14.96 2.55
CA LEU A 258 2.22 -15.70 1.73
C LEU A 258 1.71 -17.11 1.37
N GLU A 259 1.04 -17.79 2.28
CA GLU A 259 0.51 -19.13 2.01
C GLU A 259 -0.67 -19.11 1.02
N ILE A 260 -1.50 -18.08 1.09
CA ILE A 260 -2.56 -17.81 0.09
C ILE A 260 -1.93 -17.50 -1.27
N LEU A 261 -0.93 -16.61 -1.30
CA LEU A 261 -0.25 -16.21 -2.54
C LEU A 261 0.47 -17.39 -3.21
N SER A 262 1.10 -18.27 -2.43
CA SER A 262 1.80 -19.46 -2.92
C SER A 262 0.88 -20.64 -3.28
N GLY A 263 -0.43 -20.53 -3.10
CA GLY A 263 -1.40 -21.57 -3.46
C GLY A 263 -1.43 -22.79 -2.52
N ASN A 264 -0.76 -22.72 -1.37
CA ASN A 264 -0.60 -23.85 -0.46
C ASN A 264 -1.81 -24.12 0.44
N SER A 265 -2.67 -23.13 0.68
CA SER A 265 -3.81 -23.28 1.61
C SER A 265 -4.98 -24.12 1.05
N LEU A 266 -5.07 -24.36 -0.27
CA LEU A 266 -6.17 -25.07 -0.93
C LEU A 266 -5.65 -26.00 -2.05
N LYS A 267 -5.18 -27.19 -1.68
CA LYS A 267 -4.87 -28.31 -2.60
C LYS A 267 -3.89 -27.97 -3.75
N LYS A 268 -2.62 -27.68 -3.44
CA LYS A 268 -1.47 -27.76 -4.37
C LYS A 268 -1.78 -27.36 -5.83
N GLN A 269 -2.36 -26.20 -6.03
CA GLN A 269 -2.50 -25.57 -7.34
C GLN A 269 -1.96 -24.16 -7.21
N GLU A 270 -1.11 -23.75 -8.15
CA GLU A 270 -0.68 -22.36 -8.29
C GLU A 270 -1.94 -21.49 -8.40
N LEU A 271 -2.08 -20.51 -7.50
CA LEU A 271 -3.18 -19.56 -7.56
C LEU A 271 -2.86 -18.55 -8.67
N PRO A 272 -3.67 -18.43 -9.73
CA PRO A 272 -3.41 -17.45 -10.78
C PRO A 272 -3.54 -16.03 -10.23
N LEU A 273 -2.64 -15.15 -10.66
CA LEU A 273 -2.76 -13.71 -10.44
C LEU A 273 -3.58 -13.08 -11.57
N TYR A 274 -4.54 -12.24 -11.21
CA TYR A 274 -5.49 -11.61 -12.16
C TYR A 274 -5.24 -10.11 -12.31
N ILE A 275 -5.61 -9.56 -13.47
CA ILE A 275 -5.56 -8.12 -13.75
C ILE A 275 -6.86 -7.47 -13.25
N GLY A 276 -6.73 -6.36 -12.52
CA GLY A 276 -7.86 -5.57 -12.00
C GLY A 276 -7.94 -5.57 -10.46
N GLU A 277 -8.83 -4.76 -9.88
CA GLU A 277 -8.91 -4.67 -8.42
C GLU A 277 -9.35 -6.00 -7.78
N ASN A 278 -8.78 -6.34 -6.63
CA ASN A 278 -9.05 -7.60 -5.93
C ASN A 278 -10.56 -7.82 -5.64
N ILE A 279 -11.33 -6.74 -5.48
CA ILE A 279 -12.78 -6.84 -5.28
C ILE A 279 -13.49 -7.38 -6.52
N PHE A 280 -13.03 -7.06 -7.73
CA PHE A 280 -13.58 -7.60 -8.98
C PHE A 280 -13.24 -9.09 -9.13
N VAL A 281 -12.02 -9.51 -8.78
CA VAL A 281 -11.62 -10.93 -8.73
C VAL A 281 -12.56 -11.71 -7.79
N ILE A 282 -12.87 -11.13 -6.62
CA ILE A 282 -13.79 -11.75 -5.65
C ILE A 282 -15.22 -11.84 -6.22
N ILE A 283 -15.74 -10.75 -6.80
CA ILE A 283 -17.10 -10.70 -7.37
C ILE A 283 -17.24 -11.65 -8.56
N ALA A 284 -16.21 -11.75 -9.41
CA ALA A 284 -16.15 -12.70 -10.52
C ALA A 284 -16.11 -14.17 -10.07
N GLY A 285 -15.82 -14.42 -8.78
CA GLY A 285 -15.73 -15.77 -8.23
C GLY A 285 -14.43 -16.47 -8.61
N GLU A 286 -13.42 -15.70 -9.03
CA GLU A 286 -12.11 -16.21 -9.37
C GLU A 286 -11.39 -16.72 -8.13
N LYS A 287 -10.59 -17.78 -8.32
CA LYS A 287 -9.92 -18.46 -7.19
C LYS A 287 -8.61 -17.81 -6.76
N GLY A 288 -8.15 -16.80 -7.50
CA GLY A 288 -6.83 -16.20 -7.35
C GLY A 288 -6.83 -14.87 -6.60
N VAL A 289 -5.74 -14.12 -6.73
CA VAL A 289 -5.55 -12.80 -6.13
C VAL A 289 -5.23 -11.81 -7.24
N SER A 290 -5.63 -10.54 -7.12
CA SER A 290 -5.20 -9.55 -8.13
C SER A 290 -3.70 -9.24 -8.04
N GLY A 291 -3.05 -8.97 -9.17
CA GLY A 291 -1.67 -8.49 -9.22
C GLY A 291 -1.44 -7.24 -8.35
N ASP A 292 -2.38 -6.28 -8.35
CA ASP A 292 -2.27 -5.04 -7.55
C ASP A 292 -2.21 -5.32 -6.05
N ALA A 293 -3.07 -6.24 -5.60
CA ALA A 293 -3.07 -6.71 -4.22
C ALA A 293 -1.74 -7.38 -3.86
N ALA A 294 -1.18 -8.21 -4.74
CA ALA A 294 0.10 -8.88 -4.50
C ALA A 294 1.28 -7.88 -4.44
N VAL A 295 1.33 -6.90 -5.35
CA VAL A 295 2.33 -5.82 -5.32
C VAL A 295 2.21 -5.02 -4.01
N LYS A 296 0.99 -4.66 -3.61
CA LYS A 296 0.74 -3.96 -2.33
C LYS A 296 1.19 -4.81 -1.13
N PHE A 297 0.97 -6.13 -1.17
CA PHE A 297 1.41 -7.04 -0.11
C PHE A 297 2.94 -7.07 0.03
N VAL A 298 3.67 -7.12 -1.08
CA VAL A 298 5.15 -7.06 -1.09
C VAL A 298 5.64 -5.73 -0.50
N LYS A 299 5.06 -4.61 -0.94
CA LYS A 299 5.35 -3.27 -0.40
C LYS A 299 5.11 -3.20 1.12
N LEU A 300 4.02 -3.77 1.60
CA LEU A 300 3.72 -3.84 3.04
C LEU A 300 4.75 -4.70 3.79
N ALA A 301 5.11 -5.88 3.27
CA ALA A 301 6.12 -6.75 3.88
C ALA A 301 7.47 -6.03 4.04
N PHE A 302 7.87 -5.25 3.04
CA PHE A 302 9.04 -4.38 3.12
C PHE A 302 8.91 -3.35 4.25
N SER A 303 7.80 -2.61 4.29
CA SER A 303 7.58 -1.56 5.30
C SER A 303 7.53 -2.08 6.73
N TYR A 304 7.18 -3.36 6.94
CA TYR A 304 7.15 -4.03 8.24
C TYR A 304 8.45 -4.78 8.57
N GLU A 305 9.46 -4.73 7.70
CA GLU A 305 10.73 -5.46 7.83
C GLU A 305 10.55 -7.00 7.90
N GLU A 306 9.49 -7.55 7.30
CA GLU A 306 9.23 -9.01 7.22
C GLU A 306 9.97 -9.63 6.03
N TRP A 307 11.31 -9.69 6.13
CA TRP A 307 12.20 -10.00 5.00
C TRP A 307 11.96 -11.36 4.34
N ASP A 308 11.70 -12.42 5.12
CA ASP A 308 11.36 -13.75 4.61
C ASP A 308 10.15 -13.69 3.67
N VAL A 309 9.12 -12.97 4.11
CA VAL A 309 7.86 -12.82 3.39
C VAL A 309 8.04 -11.89 2.19
N PHE A 310 8.78 -10.80 2.35
CA PHE A 310 9.11 -9.87 1.27
C PHE A 310 9.78 -10.59 0.10
N TYR A 311 10.87 -11.32 0.35
CA TYR A 311 11.62 -12.00 -0.71
C TYR A 311 10.82 -13.15 -1.35
N SER A 312 10.10 -13.93 -0.54
CA SER A 312 9.27 -15.03 -1.06
C SER A 312 8.13 -14.49 -1.91
N ALA A 313 7.41 -13.47 -1.45
CA ALA A 313 6.32 -12.85 -2.20
C ALA A 313 6.81 -12.13 -3.46
N LEU A 314 7.99 -11.50 -3.39
CA LEU A 314 8.61 -10.87 -4.55
C LEU A 314 8.90 -11.86 -5.67
N GLU A 315 9.35 -13.09 -5.37
CA GLU A 315 9.58 -14.12 -6.39
C GLU A 315 8.29 -14.46 -7.16
N PHE A 316 7.16 -14.61 -6.46
CA PHE A 316 5.87 -14.87 -7.10
C PHE A 316 5.39 -13.69 -7.96
N VAL A 317 5.56 -12.46 -7.45
CA VAL A 317 5.14 -11.25 -8.16
C VAL A 317 6.04 -10.97 -9.36
N ASP A 318 7.35 -11.15 -9.25
CA ASP A 318 8.30 -10.93 -10.35
C ASP A 318 8.04 -11.90 -11.51
N ASN A 319 7.80 -13.18 -11.21
CA ASN A 319 7.37 -14.15 -12.22
C ASN A 319 6.08 -13.73 -12.93
N PHE A 320 5.11 -13.17 -12.19
CA PHE A 320 3.89 -12.63 -12.80
C PHE A 320 4.20 -11.40 -13.66
N LEU A 321 4.93 -10.42 -13.16
CA LEU A 321 5.24 -9.18 -13.90
C LEU A 321 6.01 -9.48 -15.19
N GLN A 322 6.97 -10.41 -15.17
CA GLN A 322 7.73 -10.82 -16.37
C GLN A 322 6.85 -11.49 -17.44
N THR A 323 5.71 -12.07 -17.06
CA THR A 323 4.75 -12.65 -18.03
C THR A 323 3.78 -11.63 -18.62
N GLN A 324 3.74 -10.40 -18.09
CA GLN A 324 2.83 -9.35 -18.55
C GLN A 324 3.57 -8.35 -19.45
N ASP A 325 3.11 -8.19 -20.69
CA ASP A 325 3.61 -7.14 -21.60
C ASP A 325 2.92 -5.77 -21.39
N ASP A 326 2.04 -5.65 -20.39
CA ASP A 326 1.22 -4.46 -20.18
C ASP A 326 2.05 -3.30 -19.56
N PRO A 327 2.06 -2.11 -20.18
CA PRO A 327 2.79 -0.94 -19.66
C PRO A 327 2.33 -0.51 -18.25
N VAL A 328 1.13 -0.88 -17.80
CA VAL A 328 0.63 -0.58 -16.45
C VAL A 328 1.52 -1.20 -15.37
N TRP A 329 2.10 -2.38 -15.63
CA TRP A 329 2.93 -3.12 -14.67
C TRP A 329 4.38 -2.63 -14.58
N LYS A 330 4.86 -1.89 -15.59
CA LYS A 330 6.22 -1.33 -15.59
C LYS A 330 6.49 -0.46 -14.37
N LYS A 331 5.48 0.27 -13.90
CA LYS A 331 5.59 1.07 -12.67
C LYS A 331 5.89 0.18 -11.46
N ALA A 332 5.12 -0.88 -11.27
CA ALA A 332 5.28 -1.81 -10.16
C ALA A 332 6.64 -2.52 -10.22
N GLU A 333 7.08 -2.93 -11.42
CA GLU A 333 8.40 -3.54 -11.63
C GLU A 333 9.54 -2.61 -11.22
N MET A 334 9.50 -1.34 -11.66
CA MET A 334 10.48 -0.32 -11.27
C MET A 334 10.52 -0.15 -9.75
N GLU A 335 9.36 -0.02 -9.11
CA GLU A 335 9.26 0.20 -7.66
C GLU A 335 9.80 -0.99 -6.86
N LEU A 336 9.45 -2.23 -7.24
CA LEU A 336 9.94 -3.43 -6.57
C LEU A 336 11.45 -3.62 -6.76
N LYS A 337 11.98 -3.26 -7.93
CA LYS A 337 13.42 -3.26 -8.19
C LYS A 337 14.15 -2.25 -7.30
N LEU A 338 13.60 -1.04 -7.16
CA LEU A 338 14.14 -0.02 -6.26
C LEU A 338 14.14 -0.50 -4.80
N LEU A 339 13.04 -1.06 -4.31
CA LEU A 339 12.97 -1.59 -2.93
C LEU A 339 14.02 -2.67 -2.67
N THR A 340 14.25 -3.56 -3.64
CA THR A 340 15.28 -4.60 -3.56
C THR A 340 16.70 -4.02 -3.41
N LEU A 341 17.00 -2.92 -4.12
CA LEU A 341 18.30 -2.23 -4.04
C LEU A 341 18.46 -1.41 -2.76
N VAL A 342 17.36 -0.85 -2.24
CA VAL A 342 17.38 -0.04 -1.02
C VAL A 342 17.52 -0.90 0.24
N GLN A 343 16.96 -2.10 0.25
CA GLN A 343 16.98 -3.01 1.40
C GLN A 343 18.36 -3.16 2.07
N PRO A 344 19.45 -3.55 1.35
CA PRO A 344 20.76 -3.76 1.97
C PRO A 344 21.38 -2.46 2.50
N LEU A 345 21.05 -1.32 1.89
CA LEU A 345 21.60 -0.01 2.27
C LEU A 345 20.98 0.53 3.56
N VAL A 346 19.67 0.33 3.75
CA VAL A 346 18.94 0.81 4.93
C VAL A 346 19.07 -0.17 6.10
N PHE A 347 19.14 -1.48 5.83
CA PHE A 347 19.18 -2.53 6.86
C PHE A 347 20.40 -3.46 6.75
N PRO A 348 21.62 -2.93 6.92
CA PRO A 348 22.84 -3.74 6.84
C PRO A 348 22.89 -4.79 7.96
N GLY A 349 23.03 -6.07 7.59
CA GLY A 349 23.32 -7.16 8.53
C GLY A 349 22.13 -7.90 9.16
N LYS A 350 20.89 -7.68 8.71
CA LYS A 350 19.71 -8.38 9.28
C LYS A 350 19.31 -9.68 8.57
N PHE A 351 19.87 -10.01 7.41
CA PHE A 351 19.48 -11.21 6.66
C PHE A 351 20.64 -11.79 5.84
N GLU A 352 21.11 -12.98 6.18
CA GLU A 352 21.84 -13.83 5.22
C GLU A 352 20.78 -14.49 4.32
N ARG A 353 20.97 -14.41 3.00
CA ARG A 353 20.07 -14.99 1.99
C ARG A 353 20.15 -16.53 2.02
N SER A 354 19.68 -17.15 3.10
CA SER A 354 19.66 -18.61 3.26
C SER A 354 18.34 -19.18 2.75
N PHE A 355 18.18 -19.27 1.43
CA PHE A 355 17.19 -20.16 0.83
C PHE A 355 17.88 -21.41 0.27
N SER A 356 17.58 -22.54 0.88
CA SER A 356 17.63 -23.85 0.24
C SER A 356 16.23 -24.45 0.33
N ILE A 357 15.47 -24.38 -0.77
CA ILE A 357 14.35 -25.28 -1.00
C ILE A 357 14.98 -26.66 -1.26
N SER A 358 15.23 -27.41 -0.19
CA SER A 358 15.57 -28.83 -0.29
C SER A 358 14.25 -29.59 -0.48
N GLY A 359 13.93 -29.91 -1.73
CA GLY A 359 12.99 -30.99 -2.02
C GLY A 359 13.56 -32.29 -1.43
N ASP A 360 12.88 -32.85 -0.43
CA ASP A 360 13.40 -33.97 0.34
C ASP A 360 13.10 -35.33 -0.33
N ASN A 361 14.09 -36.22 -0.23
CA ASN A 361 14.04 -37.69 -0.28
C ASN A 361 13.88 -38.47 -1.60
N SER A 362 15.00 -39.04 -2.05
CA SER A 362 15.07 -40.50 -2.25
C SER A 362 16.47 -41.05 -1.93
N LYS A 363 16.61 -41.79 -0.82
CA LYS A 363 17.76 -42.65 -0.54
C LYS A 363 17.58 -43.98 -1.28
N GLY A 364 18.54 -44.34 -2.12
CA GLY A 364 18.71 -45.67 -2.70
C GLY A 364 20.10 -45.78 -3.31
N ALA A 365 20.98 -46.55 -2.68
CA ALA A 365 22.40 -46.66 -3.01
C ALA A 365 22.65 -47.50 -4.29
N SER A 366 23.59 -47.05 -5.14
CA SER A 366 24.49 -47.94 -5.90
C SER A 366 25.71 -47.17 -6.42
N ILE A 367 26.85 -47.86 -6.43
CA ILE A 367 28.19 -47.43 -6.86
C ILE A 367 28.36 -47.77 -8.35
N LEU A 368 28.84 -46.85 -9.21
CA LEU A 368 29.93 -47.08 -10.18
C LEU A 368 30.33 -45.80 -10.95
N GLN A 369 31.62 -45.70 -11.27
CA GLN A 369 32.31 -44.64 -12.02
C GLN A 369 31.73 -44.36 -13.42
N GLY A 370 31.84 -43.10 -13.88
CA GLY A 370 31.67 -42.74 -15.29
C GLY A 370 31.80 -41.24 -15.56
N SER A 371 32.84 -40.86 -16.31
CA SER A 371 33.20 -39.53 -16.79
C SER A 371 32.09 -38.80 -17.57
N GLY A 372 31.98 -37.47 -17.41
CA GLY A 372 31.19 -36.61 -18.29
C GLY A 372 30.97 -35.20 -17.74
N LYS A 373 31.50 -34.20 -18.44
CA LYS A 373 31.51 -32.76 -18.12
C LYS A 373 30.12 -32.18 -17.81
N THR A 374 29.98 -31.51 -16.67
CA THR A 374 28.91 -30.53 -16.42
C THR A 374 29.55 -29.26 -15.87
N GLN A 375 29.37 -28.15 -16.58
CA GLN A 375 29.80 -26.82 -16.14
C GLN A 375 29.07 -26.44 -14.85
N THR A 376 29.80 -26.51 -13.74
CA THR A 376 29.41 -25.90 -12.47
C THR A 376 29.54 -24.38 -12.61
N ILE A 377 28.41 -23.68 -12.75
CA ILE A 377 28.33 -22.25 -12.46
C ILE A 377 28.60 -22.13 -10.95
N ARG A 378 29.83 -21.74 -10.63
CA ARG A 378 30.30 -21.52 -9.27
C ARG A 378 29.52 -20.33 -8.72
N LYS A 379 28.63 -20.56 -7.75
CA LYS A 379 28.10 -19.52 -6.86
C LYS A 379 29.30 -18.86 -6.17
N GLU A 380 29.68 -17.67 -6.62
CA GLU A 380 30.61 -16.82 -5.91
C GLU A 380 29.93 -16.36 -4.63
N SER A 381 30.51 -16.73 -3.49
CA SER A 381 30.27 -16.06 -2.23
C SER A 381 30.78 -14.62 -2.37
N LEU A 382 29.87 -13.69 -2.67
CA LEU A 382 30.20 -12.27 -2.63
C LEU A 382 30.62 -11.91 -1.21
N LYS A 383 31.91 -11.56 -1.06
CA LYS A 383 32.39 -10.70 0.01
C LYS A 383 31.56 -9.40 -0.02
N PRO A 384 31.44 -8.65 1.09
CA PRO A 384 30.76 -7.36 1.04
C PRO A 384 31.42 -6.50 -0.04
N GLU A 385 30.67 -6.25 -1.12
CA GLU A 385 31.04 -5.30 -2.16
C GLU A 385 31.21 -3.93 -1.51
N ASP A 386 32.05 -3.10 -2.13
CA ASP A 386 32.29 -1.73 -1.70
C ASP A 386 30.93 -1.02 -1.50
N PRO A 387 30.60 -0.51 -0.29
CA PRO A 387 29.32 0.17 -0.02
C PRO A 387 29.03 1.32 -0.99
N PHE A 388 30.08 1.88 -1.58
CA PHE A 388 29.98 2.90 -2.62
C PHE A 388 29.39 2.36 -3.94
N HIS A 389 29.75 1.14 -4.34
CA HIS A 389 29.25 0.51 -5.56
C HIS A 389 27.73 0.33 -5.52
N ASP A 390 27.20 -0.13 -4.39
CA ASP A 390 25.77 -0.31 -4.16
C ASP A 390 25.01 1.03 -4.22
N LEU A 391 25.59 2.11 -3.65
CA LEU A 391 25.02 3.46 -3.72
C LEU A 391 25.00 3.99 -5.16
N MET A 392 26.07 3.74 -5.92
CA MET A 392 26.14 4.11 -7.34
C MET A 392 25.11 3.35 -8.18
N ILE A 393 24.94 2.05 -7.97
CA ILE A 393 23.92 1.24 -8.65
C ILE A 393 22.52 1.80 -8.34
N LEU A 394 22.23 2.10 -7.08
CA LEU A 394 20.95 2.68 -6.70
C LEU A 394 20.72 4.05 -7.38
N ALA A 395 21.69 4.97 -7.28
CA ALA A 395 21.58 6.31 -7.84
C ALA A 395 21.37 6.28 -9.36
N THR A 396 22.18 5.50 -10.09
CA THR A 396 22.06 5.35 -11.54
C THR A 396 20.77 4.66 -11.96
N THR A 397 20.31 3.65 -11.21
CA THR A 397 19.04 2.97 -11.48
C THR A 397 17.86 3.94 -11.33
N VAL A 398 17.80 4.70 -10.23
CA VAL A 398 16.72 5.69 -10.01
C VAL A 398 16.75 6.77 -11.09
N PHE A 399 17.95 7.26 -11.43
CA PHE A 399 18.11 8.23 -12.50
C PHE A 399 17.63 7.70 -13.85
N SER A 400 17.90 6.43 -14.16
CA SER A 400 17.38 5.79 -15.38
C SER A 400 15.85 5.70 -15.35
N CYS A 401 15.24 5.26 -14.24
CA CYS A 401 13.79 5.20 -14.10
C CYS A 401 13.11 6.56 -14.31
N VAL A 402 13.74 7.65 -13.86
CA VAL A 402 13.21 9.01 -14.02
C VAL A 402 13.51 9.59 -15.40
N SER A 403 14.67 9.28 -15.99
CA SER A 403 15.14 9.89 -17.25
C SER A 403 14.74 9.14 -18.52
N THR A 404 14.54 7.82 -18.47
CA THR A 404 14.21 6.99 -19.64
C THR A 404 12.75 6.56 -19.66
N SER A 405 11.85 7.22 -18.93
CA SER A 405 10.42 6.90 -18.97
C SER A 405 9.80 7.36 -20.30
N GLU A 406 10.00 6.58 -21.36
CA GLU A 406 9.44 6.80 -22.70
C GLU A 406 7.89 6.92 -22.70
N GLN A 407 7.23 6.61 -21.58
CA GLN A 407 5.77 6.60 -21.40
C GLN A 407 5.27 7.51 -20.26
N HIS A 408 6.07 8.44 -19.73
CA HIS A 408 5.72 9.26 -18.53
C HIS A 408 5.35 8.42 -17.28
N VAL A 409 5.78 7.17 -17.21
CA VAL A 409 5.59 6.30 -16.05
C VAL A 409 6.73 6.55 -15.08
N HIS A 410 6.43 7.19 -13.95
CA HIS A 410 7.38 7.42 -12.86
C HIS A 410 7.03 6.56 -11.64
N PRO A 411 8.02 6.15 -10.84
CA PRO A 411 7.77 5.57 -9.53
C PRO A 411 6.94 6.52 -8.66
N ASP A 412 6.22 5.97 -7.68
CA ASP A 412 5.51 6.76 -6.67
C ASP A 412 6.44 7.82 -6.05
N LYS A 413 5.93 9.06 -5.91
CA LYS A 413 6.71 10.19 -5.39
C LYS A 413 7.27 9.90 -4.00
N GLU A 414 6.51 9.18 -3.15
CA GLU A 414 6.95 8.77 -1.83
C GLU A 414 8.19 7.87 -1.89
N ILE A 415 8.22 6.89 -2.80
CA ILE A 415 9.38 6.02 -3.01
C ILE A 415 10.59 6.84 -3.49
N LEU A 416 10.38 7.77 -4.43
CA LEU A 416 11.47 8.63 -4.90
C LEU A 416 12.03 9.51 -3.79
N VAL A 417 11.16 10.13 -2.99
CA VAL A 417 11.56 10.96 -1.86
C VAL A 417 12.40 10.14 -0.89
N ASP A 418 11.90 8.97 -0.50
CA ASP A 418 12.57 8.12 0.47
C ASP A 418 13.92 7.58 -0.04
N VAL A 419 14.02 7.23 -1.33
CA VAL A 419 15.27 6.79 -1.95
C VAL A 419 16.30 7.92 -1.99
N VAL A 420 15.89 9.14 -2.37
CA VAL A 420 16.79 10.31 -2.36
C VAL A 420 17.21 10.65 -0.93
N MET A 421 16.30 10.56 0.05
CA MET A 421 16.65 10.71 1.46
C MET A 421 17.69 9.67 1.89
N CYS A 422 17.49 8.39 1.52
CA CYS A 422 18.44 7.32 1.83
C CYS A 422 19.84 7.61 1.25
N LEU A 423 19.91 7.98 -0.04
CA LEU A 423 21.16 8.34 -0.71
C LEU A 423 21.84 9.53 0.01
N TRP A 424 21.08 10.59 0.33
CA TRP A 424 21.60 11.75 1.04
C TRP A 424 22.16 11.38 2.41
N GLN A 425 21.41 10.63 3.23
CA GLN A 425 21.87 10.24 4.57
C GLN A 425 23.17 9.42 4.54
N LYS A 426 23.39 8.62 3.48
CA LYS A 426 24.63 7.84 3.31
C LYS A 426 25.80 8.67 2.78
N CYS A 427 25.53 9.70 1.96
CA CYS A 427 26.57 10.54 1.36
C CYS A 427 26.91 11.79 2.19
N LYS A 428 26.02 12.23 3.10
CA LYS A 428 26.07 13.53 3.76
C LYS A 428 27.40 13.80 4.48
N THR A 429 27.93 12.81 5.21
CA THR A 429 29.17 12.99 5.99
C THR A 429 30.37 13.24 5.10
N GLU A 430 30.50 12.50 4.00
CA GLU A 430 31.60 12.64 3.05
C GLU A 430 31.47 13.95 2.26
N LEU A 431 30.25 14.30 1.82
CA LEU A 431 29.98 15.55 1.10
C LEU A 431 30.22 16.80 1.97
N GLN A 432 29.89 16.74 3.26
CA GLN A 432 30.21 17.83 4.20
C GLN A 432 31.71 18.00 4.40
N GLN A 433 32.50 16.91 4.43
CA GLN A 433 33.96 17.01 4.50
C GLN A 433 34.55 17.69 3.26
N ILE A 434 34.03 17.37 2.08
CA ILE A 434 34.41 18.05 0.82
C ILE A 434 34.05 19.53 0.90
N GLN A 435 32.85 19.88 1.38
CA GLN A 435 32.42 21.27 1.49
C GLN A 435 33.28 22.08 2.49
N MET A 436 33.66 21.48 3.63
CA MET A 436 34.50 22.13 4.65
C MET A 436 35.95 22.40 4.21
N SER A 437 36.41 21.76 3.13
CA SER A 437 37.77 21.96 2.60
C SER A 437 37.97 23.32 1.90
N GLY A 438 36.90 24.07 1.63
CA GLY A 438 36.98 25.45 1.13
C GLY A 438 37.81 25.58 -0.15
N SER A 439 38.84 26.43 -0.14
CA SER A 439 39.73 26.66 -1.29
C SER A 439 40.60 25.46 -1.68
N ASP A 440 40.71 24.44 -0.81
CA ASP A 440 41.51 23.23 -1.07
C ASP A 440 40.62 22.07 -1.60
N CYS A 441 39.39 22.38 -2.04
CA CYS A 441 38.39 21.40 -2.46
C CYS A 441 38.86 20.52 -3.61
N LEU A 442 39.48 21.11 -4.64
CA LEU A 442 40.03 20.36 -5.77
C LEU A 442 41.13 19.38 -5.32
N GLU A 443 42.06 19.82 -4.46
CA GLU A 443 43.12 18.96 -3.93
C GLU A 443 42.53 17.82 -3.08
N TYR A 444 41.51 18.09 -2.27
CA TYR A 444 40.82 17.08 -1.47
C TYR A 444 40.15 16.02 -2.34
N ILE A 445 39.43 16.44 -3.38
CA ILE A 445 38.73 15.55 -4.32
C ILE A 445 39.72 14.65 -5.05
N HIS A 446 40.83 15.21 -5.55
CA HIS A 446 41.86 14.44 -6.25
C HIS A 446 42.58 13.46 -5.32
N LYS A 447 42.92 13.89 -4.11
CA LYS A 447 43.66 13.09 -3.13
C LYS A 447 42.86 11.90 -2.59
N HIS A 448 41.56 12.07 -2.39
CA HIS A 448 40.68 11.04 -1.83
C HIS A 448 39.80 10.36 -2.87
N GLN A 449 39.99 10.63 -4.17
CA GLN A 449 39.16 10.09 -5.25
C GLN A 449 37.66 10.36 -5.06
N ALA A 450 37.31 11.52 -4.48
CA ALA A 450 35.95 11.82 -4.05
C ALA A 450 35.00 12.27 -5.19
N TYR A 451 35.46 12.25 -6.45
CA TYR A 451 34.68 12.58 -7.66
C TYR A 451 33.39 11.75 -7.75
N GLN A 452 33.49 10.54 -7.24
CA GLN A 452 32.45 9.54 -7.12
C GLN A 452 31.26 10.01 -6.25
N TRP A 453 31.53 10.66 -5.10
CA TRP A 453 30.49 11.22 -4.23
C TRP A 453 29.82 12.45 -4.84
N VAL A 454 30.61 13.31 -5.50
CA VAL A 454 30.09 14.48 -6.22
C VAL A 454 29.20 14.05 -7.38
N HIS A 455 29.52 12.93 -8.04
CA HIS A 455 28.67 12.38 -9.11
C HIS A 455 27.33 11.87 -8.58
N ILE A 456 27.30 11.16 -7.45
CA ILE A 456 26.04 10.78 -6.79
C ILE A 456 25.23 12.03 -6.43
N LEU A 457 25.89 13.06 -5.88
CA LEU A 457 25.23 14.31 -5.51
C LEU A 457 24.56 14.99 -6.71
N TRP A 458 25.27 15.03 -7.85
CA TRP A 458 24.72 15.53 -9.11
C TRP A 458 23.52 14.70 -9.58
N ILE A 459 23.63 13.36 -9.55
CA ILE A 459 22.51 12.47 -9.90
C ILE A 459 21.27 12.74 -9.02
N MET A 460 21.44 12.90 -7.71
CA MET A 460 20.31 13.20 -6.81
C MET A 460 19.64 14.51 -7.19
N ASN A 461 20.41 15.56 -7.50
CA ASN A 461 19.86 16.86 -7.90
C ASN A 461 19.05 16.75 -9.20
N GLU A 462 19.56 16.01 -10.20
CA GLU A 462 18.83 15.75 -11.45
C GLU A 462 17.53 14.97 -11.21
N ILE A 463 17.55 13.97 -10.32
CA ILE A 463 16.35 13.22 -9.94
C ILE A 463 15.30 14.16 -9.35
N ILE A 464 15.71 15.04 -8.41
CA ILE A 464 14.82 16.00 -7.76
C ILE A 464 14.14 16.92 -8.77
N GLU A 465 14.92 17.47 -9.71
CA GLU A 465 14.44 18.37 -10.76
C GLU A 465 13.45 17.65 -11.70
N LYS A 466 13.85 16.50 -12.25
CA LYS A 466 13.03 15.77 -13.24
C LYS A 466 11.77 15.13 -12.66
N SER A 467 11.77 14.79 -11.38
CA SER A 467 10.62 14.13 -10.74
C SER A 467 9.62 15.11 -10.11
N SER A 468 9.86 16.43 -10.15
CA SER A 468 9.00 17.46 -9.55
C SER A 468 8.66 17.14 -8.08
N ILE A 469 9.66 16.70 -7.31
CA ILE A 469 9.56 16.44 -5.87
C ILE A 469 10.20 17.54 -5.02
N ALA A 470 10.83 18.55 -5.64
CA ALA A 470 11.58 19.61 -4.96
C ALA A 470 10.83 20.26 -3.78
N ASP A 471 9.52 20.51 -3.93
CA ASP A 471 8.71 21.19 -2.91
C ASP A 471 8.27 20.28 -1.75
N THR A 472 8.51 18.97 -1.84
CA THR A 472 7.98 18.01 -0.86
C THR A 472 8.82 17.89 0.42
N ASN A 473 10.12 18.23 0.37
CA ASN A 473 11.00 18.12 1.53
C ASN A 473 12.09 19.19 1.50
N VAL A 474 12.23 19.93 2.61
CA VAL A 474 13.27 20.98 2.78
C VAL A 474 14.67 20.44 2.55
N MET A 475 14.93 19.16 2.85
CA MET A 475 16.21 18.49 2.60
C MET A 475 16.66 18.57 1.13
N PHE A 476 15.73 18.63 0.17
CA PHE A 476 16.11 18.77 -1.24
C PHE A 476 16.78 20.10 -1.55
N SER A 477 16.38 21.18 -0.86
CA SER A 477 17.10 22.45 -0.96
C SER A 477 18.52 22.34 -0.38
N GLU A 478 18.73 21.55 0.68
CA GLU A 478 20.06 21.27 1.26
C GLU A 478 20.97 20.55 0.24
N ILE A 479 20.42 19.58 -0.50
CA ILE A 479 21.13 18.84 -1.56
C ILE A 479 21.60 19.80 -2.67
N THR A 480 20.68 20.64 -3.18
CA THR A 480 21.00 21.60 -4.24
C THR A 480 22.02 22.64 -3.77
N LEU A 481 21.89 23.15 -2.54
CA LEU A 481 22.85 24.09 -1.95
C LEU A 481 24.23 23.47 -1.74
N CYS A 482 24.29 22.21 -1.30
CA CYS A 482 25.56 21.48 -1.14
C CYS A 482 26.28 21.32 -2.48
N LEU A 483 25.55 20.96 -3.54
CA LEU A 483 26.10 20.86 -4.89
C LEU A 483 26.63 22.22 -5.38
N ALA A 484 25.86 23.29 -5.20
CA ALA A 484 26.28 24.64 -5.57
C ALA A 484 27.57 25.06 -4.84
N ALA A 485 27.64 24.86 -3.53
CA ALA A 485 28.81 25.21 -2.73
C ALA A 485 30.07 24.43 -3.13
N ILE A 486 29.95 23.14 -3.46
CA ILE A 486 31.09 22.35 -3.94
C ILE A 486 31.56 22.86 -5.32
N LEU A 487 30.63 23.18 -6.22
CA LEU A 487 30.97 23.71 -7.54
C LEU A 487 31.62 25.10 -7.47
N GLU A 488 31.17 25.98 -6.56
CA GLU A 488 31.79 27.28 -6.28
C GLU A 488 33.21 27.11 -5.73
N ASN A 489 33.39 26.27 -4.70
CA ASN A 489 34.72 25.99 -4.15
C ASN A 489 35.69 25.44 -5.20
N VAL A 490 35.23 24.56 -6.09
CA VAL A 490 36.04 24.02 -7.19
C VAL A 490 36.38 25.08 -8.25
N ALA A 491 35.53 26.10 -8.44
CA ALA A 491 35.80 27.20 -9.36
C ALA A 491 36.77 28.25 -8.79
N ASP A 492 36.80 28.38 -7.46
CA ASP A 492 37.68 29.31 -6.73
C ASP A 492 39.08 28.71 -6.41
N SER A 493 39.22 27.37 -6.48
CA SER A 493 40.49 26.62 -6.43
C SER A 493 41.26 26.71 -7.75
#